data_AF-A0A1Q7RDH6-F1
#
_entry.id   AF-A0A1Q7RDH6-F1
#
_cell.length_a   1.000
_cell.length_b   1.000
_cell.length_c   1.000
_cell.angle_alpha   90.00
_cell.angle_beta   90.00
_cell.angle_gamma   90.00
#
_symmetry.space_group_name_H-M   'P 1'
#
loop_
_entity.id
_entity.type
_entity.pdbx_description
1 polymer ?
#
loop_
_entity_poly.entity_id
_entity_poly.type
_entity_poly.pdbx_seq_one_letter_code
_entity_poly.pdbx_strand_id
1 'polypeptide(L)'
;MEEQNFANHGRVVPAFHVFVLGTFLINFIYSVYRLVRNGLSLGAIIYLLVAAAFLVFAVFARRFALTVQDRVIRLEERLRFERLLPGDLKPRIGEFTVDQLIALRFAGDAELPALARKVLDEKLADRKAIKQLVKNWKPDHLRA
;
A
#
# COMPACT_ATOMS: atom_id res chain seq x y z
N MET A 1 -5.58 22.01 -0.46
CA MET A 1 -5.13 20.69 -0.97
C MET A 1 -5.99 20.36 -2.17
N GLU A 2 -5.41 19.86 -3.26
CA GLU A 2 -6.20 19.35 -4.38
C GLU A 2 -7.13 18.22 -3.93
N GLU A 3 -8.30 18.13 -4.55
CA GLU A 3 -9.24 17.04 -4.34
C GLU A 3 -8.60 15.71 -4.73
N GLN A 4 -8.74 14.69 -3.89
CA GLN A 4 -8.18 13.38 -4.17
C GLN A 4 -9.06 12.62 -5.15
N ASN A 5 -8.43 11.88 -6.06
CA ASN A 5 -9.08 10.99 -7.01
C ASN A 5 -8.15 9.83 -7.36
N PHE A 6 -8.60 8.96 -8.26
CA PHE A 6 -7.83 7.80 -8.70
C PHE A 6 -6.40 8.13 -9.17
N ALA A 7 -6.18 9.27 -9.83
CA ALA A 7 -4.88 9.64 -10.39
C ALA A 7 -3.89 10.13 -9.33
N ASN A 8 -4.36 10.78 -8.25
CA ASN A 8 -3.48 11.47 -7.28
C ASN A 8 -3.63 10.96 -5.82
N HIS A 9 -4.36 9.85 -5.58
CA HIS A 9 -4.53 9.28 -4.24
C HIS A 9 -3.24 8.72 -3.63
N GLY A 10 -2.31 8.24 -4.46
CA GLY A 10 -0.98 7.77 -4.01
C GLY A 10 -0.06 8.94 -3.66
N ARG A 11 0.81 8.75 -2.66
CA ARG A 11 1.78 9.77 -2.24
C ARG A 11 3.21 9.24 -2.37
N VAL A 12 4.06 10.01 -3.03
CA VAL A 12 5.51 9.82 -2.98
C VAL A 12 6.09 10.81 -1.98
N VAL A 13 6.93 10.31 -1.07
CA VAL A 13 7.67 11.14 -0.11
C VAL A 13 9.11 11.25 -0.62
N PRO A 14 9.54 12.38 -1.21
CA PRO A 14 10.85 12.50 -1.87
C PRO A 14 12.03 12.16 -0.96
N ALA A 15 12.00 12.61 0.30
CA ALA A 15 13.04 12.31 1.27
C ALA A 15 13.23 10.80 1.49
N PHE A 16 12.16 10.01 1.47
CA PHE A 16 12.26 8.56 1.63
C PHE A 16 12.53 7.86 0.29
N HIS A 17 11.68 8.09 -0.71
CA HIS A 17 11.69 7.31 -1.95
C HIS A 17 12.83 7.67 -2.90
N VAL A 18 13.23 8.94 -2.94
CA VAL A 18 14.31 9.41 -3.82
C VAL A 18 15.63 9.43 -3.05
N PHE A 19 15.67 10.11 -1.90
CA PHE A 19 16.92 10.30 -1.18
C PHE A 19 17.36 9.04 -0.40
N VAL A 20 16.57 8.53 0.56
CA VAL A 20 16.97 7.36 1.36
C VAL A 20 17.15 6.10 0.50
N LEU A 21 16.12 5.71 -0.27
CA LEU A 21 16.21 4.51 -1.11
C LEU A 21 17.28 4.65 -2.21
N GLY A 22 17.39 5.83 -2.83
CA GLY A 22 18.41 6.10 -3.85
C GLY A 22 19.82 6.01 -3.27
N THR A 23 20.05 6.55 -2.07
CA THR A 23 21.34 6.48 -1.38
C THR A 23 21.71 5.03 -1.04
N PHE A 24 20.76 4.25 -0.52
CA PHE A 24 21.01 2.82 -0.24
C PHE A 24 21.33 2.03 -1.50
N LEU A 25 20.65 2.31 -2.61
CA LEU A 25 20.92 1.67 -3.90
C LEU A 25 22.30 2.03 -4.44
N ILE A 26 22.67 3.31 -4.43
CA ILE A 26 24.00 3.78 -4.85
C ILE A 26 25.08 3.14 -3.98
N ASN A 27 24.89 3.11 -2.66
CA ASN A 27 25.82 2.49 -1.71
C ASN A 27 26.00 0.99 -2.00
N PHE A 28 24.93 0.27 -2.34
CA PHE A 28 25.00 -1.14 -2.71
C PHE A 28 25.72 -1.36 -4.06
N ILE A 29 25.42 -0.55 -5.09
CA ILE A 29 26.11 -0.65 -6.38
C ILE A 29 27.61 -0.36 -6.20
N TYR A 30 27.94 0.67 -5.40
CA TYR A 30 29.31 1.04 -5.12
C TYR A 30 30.05 -0.04 -4.33
N SER A 31 29.41 -0.70 -3.37
CA SER A 31 30.03 -1.80 -2.61
C SER A 31 30.34 -3.00 -3.51
N VAL A 32 29.45 -3.35 -4.44
CA VAL A 32 29.70 -4.37 -5.46
C VAL A 32 30.85 -3.96 -6.39
N TYR A 33 30.84 -2.73 -6.90
CA TYR A 33 31.91 -2.22 -7.76
C TYR A 33 33.28 -2.32 -7.07
N ARG A 34 33.38 -1.91 -5.80
CA ARG A 34 34.61 -2.00 -5.03
C ARG A 34 35.07 -3.44 -4.84
N LEU A 35 34.16 -4.36 -4.55
CA LEU A 35 34.47 -5.78 -4.39
C LEU A 35 35.05 -6.36 -5.68
N VAL A 36 34.44 -6.05 -6.83
CA VAL A 36 34.89 -6.51 -8.15
C VAL A 36 36.24 -5.88 -8.53
N ARG A 37 36.41 -4.57 -8.27
CA ARG A 37 37.61 -3.84 -8.72
C ARG A 37 38.84 -4.08 -7.83
N ASN A 38 38.64 -4.21 -6.52
CA ASN A 38 39.73 -4.27 -5.55
C ASN A 38 39.95 -5.67 -4.96
N GLY A 39 39.13 -6.65 -5.36
CA GLY A 39 39.20 -8.03 -4.89
C GLY A 39 38.52 -8.27 -3.55
N LEU A 40 38.47 -9.55 -3.19
CA LEU A 40 37.85 -10.02 -1.95
C LEU A 40 38.72 -9.64 -0.74
N SER A 41 38.12 -8.93 0.19
CA SER A 41 38.66 -8.72 1.54
C SER A 41 37.52 -8.82 2.54
N LEU A 42 37.84 -9.18 3.79
CA LEU A 42 36.84 -9.24 4.86
C LEU A 42 36.08 -7.91 4.99
N GLY A 43 36.80 -6.77 4.91
CA GLY A 43 36.20 -5.45 4.95
C GLY A 43 35.24 -5.17 3.78
N ALA A 44 35.60 -5.59 2.55
CA ALA A 44 34.73 -5.43 1.40
C ALA A 44 33.46 -6.29 1.50
N ILE A 45 33.59 -7.52 2.02
CA ILE A 45 32.45 -8.43 2.26
C ILE A 45 31.51 -7.84 3.32
N ILE A 46 32.05 -7.41 4.47
CA ILE A 46 31.24 -6.80 5.54
C ILE A 46 30.52 -5.55 5.02
N TYR A 47 31.21 -4.69 4.26
CA TYR A 47 30.62 -3.49 3.70
C TYR A 47 29.47 -3.80 2.72
N LEU A 48 29.64 -4.80 1.85
CA LEU A 48 28.58 -5.28 0.96
C LEU A 48 27.38 -5.85 1.75
N LEU A 49 27.64 -6.66 2.79
CA LEU A 49 26.60 -7.23 3.64
C LEU A 49 25.79 -6.14 4.36
N VAL A 50 26.45 -5.12 4.92
CA VAL A 50 25.77 -3.98 5.55
C VAL A 50 24.97 -3.18 4.52
N ALA A 51 25.51 -2.96 3.32
CA ALA A 51 24.78 -2.29 2.24
C ALA A 51 23.51 -3.08 1.84
N ALA A 52 23.60 -4.39 1.73
CA ALA A 52 22.45 -5.27 1.48
C ALA A 52 21.45 -5.23 2.64
N ALA A 53 21.93 -5.25 3.87
CA ALA A 53 21.10 -5.20 5.07
C ALA A 53 20.26 -3.91 5.13
N PHE A 54 20.80 -2.75 4.73
CA PHE A 54 20.04 -1.50 4.67
C PHE A 54 18.90 -1.54 3.63
N LEU A 55 19.14 -2.15 2.46
CA LEU A 55 18.08 -2.32 1.45
C LEU A 55 16.96 -3.23 1.96
N VAL A 56 17.32 -4.38 2.55
CA VAL A 56 16.36 -5.32 3.14
C VAL A 56 15.59 -4.64 4.27
N PHE A 57 16.30 -3.94 5.16
CA PHE A 57 15.71 -3.19 6.27
C PHE A 57 14.68 -2.18 5.77
N ALA A 58 15.00 -1.36 4.76
CA ALA A 58 14.07 -0.37 4.22
C ALA A 58 12.79 -1.00 3.64
N VAL A 59 12.93 -2.12 2.92
CA VAL A 59 11.79 -2.85 2.35
C VAL A 59 10.90 -3.43 3.45
N PHE A 60 11.48 -4.11 4.44
CA PHE A 60 10.72 -4.76 5.51
C PHE A 60 10.10 -3.75 6.47
N ALA A 61 10.80 -2.66 6.81
CA ALA A 61 10.24 -1.56 7.60
C ALA A 61 8.97 -1.00 6.95
N ARG A 62 8.99 -0.76 5.64
CA ARG A 62 7.82 -0.30 4.89
C ARG A 62 6.71 -1.35 4.87
N ARG A 63 7.03 -2.63 4.63
CA ARG A 63 6.05 -3.73 4.62
C ARG A 63 5.35 -3.89 5.96
N PHE A 64 6.08 -3.87 7.07
CA PHE A 64 5.49 -3.99 8.41
C PHE A 64 4.52 -2.86 8.71
N ALA A 65 4.88 -1.61 8.37
CA ALA A 65 3.98 -0.47 8.52
C ALA A 65 2.71 -0.62 7.67
N LEU A 66 2.84 -1.06 6.40
CA LEU A 66 1.70 -1.30 5.52
C LEU A 66 0.80 -2.44 6.03
N THR A 67 1.37 -3.54 6.54
CA THR A 67 0.58 -4.63 7.13
C THR A 67 -0.27 -4.16 8.32
N VAL A 68 0.28 -3.31 9.18
CA VAL A 68 -0.48 -2.71 10.29
C VAL A 68 -1.58 -1.80 9.75
N GLN A 69 -1.27 -0.97 8.76
CA GLN A 69 -2.25 -0.09 8.11
C GLN A 69 -3.40 -0.89 7.49
N ASP A 70 -3.12 -1.96 6.75
CA ASP A 70 -4.13 -2.81 6.10
C ASP A 70 -5.03 -3.52 7.13
N ARG A 71 -4.47 -3.91 8.29
CA ARG A 71 -5.25 -4.47 9.40
C ARG A 71 -6.21 -3.44 9.99
N VAL A 72 -5.77 -2.19 10.15
CA VAL A 72 -6.58 -1.08 10.64
C VAL A 72 -7.69 -0.74 9.64
N ILE A 73 -7.35 -0.57 8.36
CA ILE A 73 -8.33 -0.31 7.28
C ILE A 73 -9.39 -1.40 7.24
N ARG A 74 -8.99 -2.68 7.31
CA ARG A 74 -9.93 -3.80 7.33
C ARG A 74 -10.92 -3.69 8.50
N LEU A 75 -10.45 -3.30 9.68
CA LEU A 75 -11.32 -3.12 10.85
C LEU A 75 -12.26 -1.93 10.66
N GLU A 76 -11.73 -0.78 10.25
CA GLU A 76 -12.50 0.45 10.02
C GLU A 76 -13.58 0.26 8.96
N GLU A 77 -13.23 -0.34 7.82
CA GLU A 77 -14.19 -0.58 6.74
C GLU A 77 -15.22 -1.62 7.13
N ARG A 78 -14.87 -2.68 7.88
CA ARG A 78 -15.88 -3.61 8.41
C ARG A 78 -16.89 -2.91 9.32
N LEU A 79 -16.44 -2.07 10.25
CA LEU A 79 -17.32 -1.27 11.11
C LEU A 79 -18.16 -0.25 10.34
N ARG A 80 -17.61 0.31 9.25
CA ARG A 80 -18.35 1.19 8.34
C ARG A 80 -19.41 0.41 7.56
N PHE A 81 -19.09 -0.79 7.10
CA PHE A 81 -20.00 -1.64 6.33
C PHE A 81 -21.17 -2.11 7.19
N GLU A 82 -20.93 -2.47 8.46
CA GLU A 82 -22.01 -2.81 9.41
C GLU A 82 -23.04 -1.68 9.59
N ARG A 83 -22.60 -0.42 9.46
CA ARG A 83 -23.46 0.76 9.57
C ARG A 83 -24.18 1.11 8.28
N LEU A 84 -23.52 0.97 7.14
CA LEU A 84 -24.00 1.49 5.85
C LEU A 84 -24.64 0.44 4.94
N LEU A 85 -24.27 -0.84 5.07
CA LEU A 85 -24.79 -1.87 4.18
C LEU A 85 -26.23 -2.27 4.54
N PRO A 86 -27.07 -2.55 3.53
CA PRO A 86 -28.40 -3.10 3.74
C PRO A 86 -28.34 -4.49 4.38
N GLY A 87 -29.44 -4.90 5.02
CA GLY A 87 -29.49 -6.13 5.83
C GLY A 87 -29.13 -7.41 5.06
N ASP A 88 -29.31 -7.45 3.75
CA ASP A 88 -28.95 -8.61 2.91
C ASP A 88 -27.43 -8.69 2.61
N LEU A 89 -26.72 -7.55 2.65
CA LEU A 89 -25.26 -7.52 2.45
C LEU A 89 -24.47 -7.65 3.74
N LYS A 90 -25.05 -7.35 4.91
CA LYS A 90 -24.33 -7.47 6.20
C LYS A 90 -23.78 -8.87 6.48
N PRO A 91 -24.53 -9.96 6.26
CA PRO A 91 -23.99 -11.33 6.43
C PRO A 91 -22.80 -11.63 5.51
N ARG A 92 -22.67 -10.89 4.39
CA ARG A 92 -21.64 -11.07 3.37
C ARG A 92 -20.39 -10.22 3.61
N ILE A 93 -20.32 -9.41 4.68
CA ILE A 93 -19.14 -8.58 5.00
C ILE A 93 -17.87 -9.42 5.14
N GLY A 94 -18.01 -10.68 5.59
CA GLY A 94 -16.89 -11.63 5.69
C GLY A 94 -16.31 -12.07 4.35
N GLU A 95 -17.05 -11.95 3.25
CA GLU A 95 -16.63 -12.37 1.90
C GLU A 95 -15.59 -11.41 1.29
N PHE A 96 -15.55 -10.14 1.73
CA PHE A 96 -14.63 -9.17 1.16
C PHE A 96 -13.17 -9.48 1.54
N THR A 97 -12.31 -9.48 0.53
CA THR A 97 -10.86 -9.55 0.73
C THR A 97 -10.33 -8.23 1.28
N VAL A 98 -9.14 -8.28 1.88
CA VAL A 98 -8.48 -7.06 2.39
C VAL A 98 -8.25 -6.05 1.26
N ASP A 99 -7.84 -6.51 0.08
CA ASP A 99 -7.62 -5.62 -1.07
C ASP A 99 -8.90 -4.93 -1.56
N GLN A 100 -10.04 -5.64 -1.56
CA GLN A 100 -11.35 -5.07 -1.88
C GLN A 100 -11.75 -3.99 -0.87
N LEU A 101 -11.59 -4.27 0.43
CA LEU A 101 -11.87 -3.28 1.49
C LEU A 101 -10.99 -2.04 1.35
N ILE A 102 -9.69 -2.22 1.07
CA ILE A 102 -8.78 -1.09 0.86
C ILE A 102 -9.15 -0.30 -0.41
N ALA A 103 -9.72 -0.92 -1.45
CA ALA A 103 -10.24 -0.18 -2.60
C ALA A 103 -11.51 0.61 -2.23
N LEU A 104 -12.46 -0.04 -1.56
CA LEU A 104 -13.78 0.51 -1.22
C LEU A 104 -13.73 1.63 -0.17
N ARG A 105 -12.63 1.74 0.60
CA ARG A 105 -12.44 2.87 1.53
C ARG A 105 -12.54 4.26 0.87
N PHE A 106 -12.24 4.34 -0.42
CA PHE A 106 -12.31 5.57 -1.21
C PHE A 106 -13.72 5.86 -1.75
N ALA A 107 -14.65 4.90 -1.71
CA ALA A 107 -16.03 5.14 -2.11
C ALA A 107 -16.73 6.03 -1.09
N GLY A 108 -17.55 6.98 -1.55
CA GLY A 108 -18.40 7.81 -0.68
C GLY A 108 -19.48 6.96 0.01
N ASP A 109 -19.95 7.40 1.18
CA ASP A 109 -20.93 6.64 1.98
C ASP A 109 -22.23 6.33 1.21
N ALA A 110 -22.69 7.27 0.37
CA ALA A 110 -23.92 7.11 -0.42
C ALA A 110 -23.81 6.07 -1.54
N GLU A 111 -22.64 5.90 -2.16
CA GLU A 111 -22.44 4.94 -3.26
C GLU A 111 -21.91 3.58 -2.79
N LEU A 112 -21.39 3.51 -1.56
CA LEU A 112 -20.73 2.33 -1.01
C LEU A 112 -21.63 1.07 -1.08
N PRO A 113 -22.92 1.08 -0.69
CA PRO A 113 -23.71 -0.15 -0.71
C PRO A 113 -23.89 -0.74 -2.10
N ALA A 114 -24.12 0.12 -3.11
CA ALA A 114 -24.28 -0.31 -4.49
C ALA A 114 -22.96 -0.84 -5.07
N LEU A 115 -21.85 -0.17 -4.79
CA LEU A 115 -20.53 -0.60 -5.25
C LEU A 115 -20.08 -1.90 -4.55
N ALA A 116 -20.33 -2.04 -3.25
CA ALA A 116 -20.01 -3.24 -2.49
C ALA A 116 -20.76 -4.47 -3.03
N ARG A 117 -22.06 -4.32 -3.35
CA ARG A 117 -22.84 -5.36 -4.03
C ARG A 117 -22.20 -5.76 -5.35
N LYS A 118 -21.90 -4.77 -6.21
CA LYS A 118 -21.27 -5.00 -7.50
C LYS A 118 -19.94 -5.75 -7.38
N VAL A 119 -19.09 -5.38 -6.42
CA VAL A 119 -17.80 -6.05 -6.17
C VAL A 119 -17.98 -7.53 -5.87
N LEU A 120 -18.97 -7.90 -5.04
CA LEU A 120 -19.23 -9.29 -4.72
C LEU A 120 -19.90 -10.06 -5.86
N ASP A 121 -20.94 -9.48 -6.47
CA ASP A 121 -21.75 -10.15 -7.47
C ASP A 121 -20.97 -10.37 -8.79
N GLU A 122 -20.16 -9.39 -9.20
CA GLU A 122 -19.28 -9.49 -10.37
C GLU A 122 -17.90 -10.10 -10.03
N LYS A 123 -17.67 -10.50 -8.78
CA LYS A 123 -16.41 -11.08 -8.29
C LYS A 123 -15.17 -10.25 -8.65
N LEU A 124 -15.27 -8.93 -8.49
CA LEU A 124 -14.18 -8.01 -8.80
C LEU A 124 -13.04 -8.20 -7.81
N ALA A 125 -11.93 -8.78 -8.26
CA ALA A 125 -10.75 -9.02 -7.42
C ALA A 125 -9.69 -7.92 -7.51
N ASP A 126 -9.61 -7.21 -8.65
CA ASP A 126 -8.55 -6.25 -8.89
C ASP A 126 -8.80 -4.91 -8.15
N ARG A 127 -7.87 -4.56 -7.26
CA ARG A 127 -7.91 -3.33 -6.46
C ARG A 127 -7.97 -2.07 -7.33
N LYS A 128 -7.29 -2.08 -8.48
CA LYS A 128 -7.23 -0.92 -9.37
C LYS A 128 -8.58 -0.71 -10.07
N ALA A 129 -9.18 -1.78 -10.61
CA ALA A 129 -10.49 -1.76 -11.23
C ALA A 129 -11.58 -1.25 -10.28
N ILE A 130 -11.60 -1.72 -9.02
CA ILE A 130 -12.59 -1.26 -8.03
C ILE A 130 -12.44 0.24 -7.77
N LYS A 131 -11.21 0.75 -7.60
CA LYS A 131 -10.98 2.19 -7.41
C LYS A 131 -11.42 3.01 -8.62
N GLN A 132 -11.31 2.49 -9.84
CA GLN A 132 -11.77 3.20 -11.04
C GLN A 132 -13.31 3.29 -11.13
N LEU A 133 -14.04 2.42 -10.42
CA LEU A 133 -15.50 2.46 -10.36
C LEU A 133 -16.05 3.47 -9.34
N VAL A 134 -15.19 4.01 -8.46
CA VAL A 134 -15.55 5.03 -7.47
C VAL A 134 -15.88 6.33 -8.18
N LYS A 135 -17.09 6.87 -7.96
CA LYS A 135 -17.52 8.14 -8.55
C LYS A 135 -17.40 9.29 -7.56
N ASN A 136 -17.77 9.06 -6.30
CA ASN A 136 -17.72 10.05 -5.24
C ASN A 136 -16.54 9.76 -4.32
N TRP A 137 -15.38 10.32 -4.66
CA TRP A 137 -14.13 9.98 -3.97
C TRP A 137 -14.07 10.56 -2.55
N LYS A 138 -13.92 9.67 -1.57
CA LYS A 138 -13.61 10.04 -0.19
C LYS A 138 -12.10 10.21 -0.03
N PRO A 139 -11.59 11.43 0.24
CA PRO A 139 -10.16 11.65 0.39
C PRO A 139 -9.60 10.97 1.65
N ASP A 140 -8.41 10.40 1.53
CA ASP A 140 -7.62 9.86 2.65
C ASP A 140 -6.41 10.78 2.89
N HIS A 141 -6.55 11.71 3.84
CA HIS A 141 -5.50 12.67 4.16
C HIS A 141 -4.39 12.06 5.03
N LEU A 142 -4.66 10.95 5.73
CA LEU A 142 -3.70 10.26 6.58
C LEU A 142 -2.92 9.21 5.76
N ARG A 143 -2.33 9.65 4.65
CA ARG A 143 -1.54 8.84 3.73
C ARG A 143 -0.04 9.12 3.86
N ALA A 144 0.75 8.04 3.86
CA ALA A 144 2.21 8.05 3.93
C ALA A 144 2.83 7.48 2.65
#